data_AF-A0A6V7KEM1-F1
#
_entry.id   AF-A0A6V7KEM1-F1
#
_cell.length_a   1.000
_cell.length_b   1.000
_cell.length_c   1.000
_cell.angle_alpha   90.00
_cell.angle_beta   90.00
_cell.angle_gamma   90.00
#
_symmetry.space_group_name_H-M   'P 1'
#
loop_
_entity.id
_entity.type
_entity.pdbx_description
1 polymer ?
#
loop_
_entity_poly.entity_id
_entity_poly.type
_entity_poly.pdbx_seq_one_letter_code
_entity_poly.pdbx_strand_id
1 'polypeptide(L)' 'PGDCQLTHWSAWSPCNATCGNATQHRSRRVKASNGPSGKPCTKLVEFRKCAMIPCY' A
#
# COMPACT_ATOMS: atom_id res chain seq x y z
N PRO A 1 -14.74 -16.66 6.79
CA PRO A 1 -13.65 -15.81 6.25
C PRO A 1 -13.87 -15.57 4.75
N GLY A 2 -14.75 -14.61 4.44
CA GLY A 2 -14.91 -14.07 3.09
C GLY A 2 -13.85 -13.01 2.88
N ASP A 3 -12.60 -13.41 2.77
CA ASP A 3 -11.49 -12.50 2.58
C ASP A 3 -11.51 -12.02 1.13
N CYS A 4 -11.72 -10.73 0.92
CA CYS A 4 -11.54 -10.13 -0.39
C CYS A 4 -10.15 -10.51 -0.92
N GLN A 5 -10.10 -11.18 -2.07
CA GLN A 5 -8.84 -11.54 -2.68
C GLN A 5 -8.24 -10.30 -3.32
N LEU A 6 -7.14 -9.84 -2.76
CA LEU A 6 -6.36 -8.75 -3.29
C LEU A 6 -5.20 -9.35 -4.12
N THR A 7 -4.74 -8.62 -5.14
CA THR A 7 -3.54 -9.00 -5.87
C THR A 7 -2.32 -8.91 -4.96
N HIS A 8 -1.20 -9.46 -5.43
CA HIS A 8 0.08 -9.13 -4.83
C HIS A 8 0.28 -7.61 -4.84
N TRP A 9 0.99 -7.14 -3.81
CA TRP A 9 1.41 -5.75 -3.72
C TRP A 9 2.34 -5.40 -4.88
N SER A 10 2.19 -4.19 -5.41
CA SER A 10 3.20 -3.62 -6.28
C SER A 10 4.53 -3.47 -5.55
N ALA A 11 5.59 -3.25 -6.32
CA ALA A 11 6.82 -2.71 -5.76
C ALA A 11 6.52 -1.43 -5.00
N TRP A 12 7.33 -1.17 -3.97
CA TRP A 12 7.29 0.11 -3.27
C TRP A 12 7.74 1.21 -4.21
N SER A 13 7.00 2.32 -4.20
CA SER A 13 7.43 3.54 -4.87
C SER A 13 8.73 4.06 -4.23
N PRO A 14 9.54 4.82 -4.99
CA PRO A 14 10.68 5.51 -4.41
C PRO A 14 10.22 6.41 -3.24
N CYS A 15 11.13 6.60 -2.29
CA CYS A 15 10.90 7.50 -1.17
C CYS A 15 10.68 8.93 -1.68
N ASN A 16 9.66 9.60 -1.14
CA ASN A 16 9.32 10.97 -1.55
C ASN A 16 10.46 11.99 -1.28
N ALA A 17 11.37 11.66 -0.36
CA ALA A 17 12.51 12.51 -0.03
C ALA A 17 13.77 11.64 0.14
N THR A 18 14.92 12.28 -0.03
CA THR A 18 16.26 11.69 0.15
C THR A 18 16.79 11.80 1.59
N CYS A 19 16.13 12.58 2.45
CA CYS A 19 16.46 12.73 3.85
C CYS A 19 15.19 12.99 4.70
N GLY A 20 15.30 12.87 6.02
CA GLY A 20 14.24 13.14 6.98
C GLY A 20 13.12 12.10 6.97
N ASN A 21 11.88 12.54 7.20
CA ASN A 21 10.70 11.68 7.27
C ASN A 21 10.15 11.37 5.86
N ALA A 22 10.96 10.73 5.03
CA ALA A 22 10.51 10.27 3.74
C ALA A 22 9.54 9.08 3.89
N THR A 23 8.55 9.03 3.02
CA THR A 23 7.58 7.94 2.95
C THR A 23 7.58 7.34 1.55
N GLN A 24 7.27 6.05 1.50
CA GLN A 24 7.02 5.30 0.28
C GLN A 24 5.63 4.71 0.34
N HIS A 25 5.03 4.49 -0.82
CA HIS A 25 3.71 3.91 -0.95
C HIS A 25 3.73 2.76 -1.95
N ARG A 26 2.87 1.77 -1.72
CA ARG A 26 2.61 0.70 -2.67
C ARG A 26 1.11 0.53 -2.83
N SER A 27 0.69 0.00 -3.97
CA SER A 27 -0.72 -0.23 -4.27
C SER A 27 -0.95 -1.66 -4.73
N ARG A 28 -2.18 -2.14 -4.57
CA ARG A 28 -2.65 -3.42 -5.10
C ARG A 28 -4.09 -3.28 -5.54
N ARG A 29 -4.53 -4.21 -6.38
CA ARG A 29 -5.90 -4.22 -6.91
C ARG A 29 -6.70 -5.33 -6.26
N VAL A 30 -8.01 -5.24 -6.41
CA VAL A 30 -8.91 -6.34 -6.08
C VAL A 30 -8.79 -7.40 -7.16
N LYS A 31 -8.37 -8.61 -6.77
CA LYS A 31 -8.34 -9.79 -7.65
C LYS A 31 -9.72 -10.44 -7.72
N ALA A 32 -10.39 -10.56 -6.59
CA ALA A 32 -11.80 -10.95 -6.51
C ALA A 32 -12.48 -10.19 -5.36
N SER A 33 -13.56 -9.48 -5.69
CA SER A 33 -14.45 -8.85 -4.71
C SER A 33 -15.49 -9.84 -4.25
N ASN A 34 -15.97 -9.68 -3.02
CA ASN A 34 -17.09 -10.47 -2.49
C ASN A 34 -18.42 -9.99 -3.08
N GLY A 35 -18.62 -10.09 -4.39
CA GLY A 35 -19.87 -9.72 -5.05
C GLY A 35 -20.39 -8.32 -4.67
N PRO A 36 -21.67 -8.02 -4.98
CA PRO A 36 -22.30 -6.74 -4.65
C PRO A 36 -22.65 -6.57 -3.15
N SER A 37 -22.63 -7.66 -2.37
CA SER A 37 -23.09 -7.66 -0.95
C SER A 37 -21.96 -7.79 0.07
N GLY A 38 -20.72 -7.98 -0.37
CA GLY A 38 -19.58 -8.19 0.51
C GLY A 38 -18.86 -6.89 0.85
N LYS A 39 -18.10 -6.91 1.95
CA LYS A 39 -17.34 -5.74 2.40
C LYS A 39 -16.36 -5.27 1.31
N PRO A 40 -16.31 -3.97 1.01
CA PRO A 40 -15.35 -3.44 0.04
C PRO A 40 -13.93 -3.67 0.54
N CYS A 41 -13.02 -3.92 -0.39
CA CYS A 41 -11.62 -4.18 -0.06
C CYS A 41 -10.93 -2.85 0.21
N THR A 42 -10.72 -2.52 1.48
CA THR A 42 -10.20 -1.20 1.88
C THR A 42 -8.67 -1.12 1.84
N LYS A 43 -7.96 -2.25 1.84
CA LYS A 43 -6.49 -2.30 1.88
C LYS A 43 -5.86 -2.28 0.48
N LEU A 44 -6.15 -1.25 -0.32
CA LEU A 44 -5.62 -1.10 -1.69
C LEU A 44 -4.32 -0.31 -1.76
N VAL A 45 -4.06 0.55 -0.78
CA VAL A 45 -2.85 1.38 -0.70
C VAL A 45 -2.23 1.20 0.68
N GLU A 46 -0.90 1.15 0.72
CA GLU A 46 -0.14 1.07 1.95
C GLU A 46 1.01 2.08 1.93
N PHE A 47 1.22 2.75 3.07
CA PHE A 47 2.28 3.72 3.27
C PHE A 47 3.26 3.20 4.32
N ARG A 48 4.55 3.41 4.09
CA ARG A 48 5.60 3.05 5.03
C ARG A 48 6.65 4.15 5.09
N LYS A 49 7.23 4.37 6.27
CA LYS A 49 8.41 5.23 6.43
C LYS A 49 9.60 4.63 5.70
N CYS A 50 10.38 5.48 5.07
CA CYS A 50 11.68 5.10 4.55
C CYS A 50 12.74 5.27 5.63
N ALA A 51 13.74 4.40 5.63
CA ALA A 51 14.92 4.55 6.47
C ALA A 51 15.88 5.52 5.77
N MET A 52 15.69 6.82 6.00
CA MET A 52 16.54 7.88 5.45
C MET A 52 17.36 8.53 6.54
N ILE A 53 18.47 9.14 6.14
CA ILE A 53 19.30 9.98 7.01
C ILE A 53 18.53 11.25 7.39
N PRO A 54 18.75 11.83 8.58
CA PRO A 54 18.18 13.13 8.93
C PRO A 54 18.69 14.22 7.97
N CYS A 55 17.81 15.15 7.59
CA CYS A 55 18.22 16.37 6.89
C CYS A 55 18.81 17.31 7.94
N TYR A 56 20.11 17.60 7.88
CA TYR A 56 20.78 18.58 8.73
C TYR A 56 21.31 19.71 7.84
#